data_AF-A0A4Q5PPU5-F1
#
_entry.id   AF-A0A4Q5PPU5-F1
#
_cell.length_a   1.000
_cell.length_b   1.000
_cell.length_c   1.000
_cell.angle_alpha   90.00
_cell.angle_beta   90.00
_cell.angle_gamma   90.00
#
_symmetry.space_group_name_H-M   'P 1'
#
loop_
_entity.id
_entity.type
_entity.pdbx_description
1 polymer ?
#
loop_
_entity_poly.entity_id
_entity_poly.type
_entity_poly.pdbx_seq_one_letter_code
_entity_poly.pdbx_strand_id
1 'polypeptide(L)'
;MTKLNKRLYFNEVATRDGFQIEPGFIPTDDKVALVDSLSGCGYAKIEVTSFTSPKAIPMLRDAEEVMGRIHRVPGVEYTVLVPNLRGAERALESRADELNLVMSVSETHNLANLRMPREKSFAALTDVIRHVGGRTPINISLSCCFGCPMEGDVPLDTVLHWADRFAAFGADRVRGITICDTTGMAHPAQVAQLVDVLQKRYAGLQLTLHFHNTRGMGLANVLAAVQGGIERFDGSLGGLGGCPYAPGASGNITSEDAIHMLDAMGYDTGIDLEKLLAVARHLPDLLGHDVPGQVAKSGLITDLHPAPAHVEELRLPRLENAAA
;
A
#
# COMPACT_ATOMS: atom_id res chain seq x y z
N MET A 1 -6.79 26.93 2.80
CA MET A 1 -5.74 26.49 3.76
C MET A 1 -6.28 25.66 4.94
N THR A 2 -7.59 25.36 5.04
CA THR A 2 -8.20 24.60 6.15
C THR A 2 -8.10 23.07 6.06
N LYS A 3 -7.50 22.50 4.99
CA LYS A 3 -7.41 21.04 4.78
C LYS A 3 -6.15 20.38 5.38
N LEU A 4 -5.17 21.13 5.91
CA LEU A 4 -3.90 20.58 6.41
C LEU A 4 -3.98 19.91 7.80
N ASN A 5 -5.09 20.07 8.54
CA ASN A 5 -5.19 19.56 9.92
C ASN A 5 -5.75 18.13 10.03
N LYS A 6 -5.99 17.42 8.93
CA LYS A 6 -6.44 16.02 8.98
C LYS A 6 -5.25 15.08 8.79
N ARG A 7 -5.10 14.13 9.72
CA ARG A 7 -4.11 13.07 9.65
C ARG A 7 -4.37 12.16 8.45
N LEU A 8 -3.31 11.86 7.70
CA LEU A 8 -3.26 10.83 6.66
C LEU A 8 -2.72 9.54 7.29
N TYR A 9 -3.31 8.41 6.92
CA TYR A 9 -2.97 7.09 7.45
C TYR A 9 -2.37 6.24 6.34
N PHE A 10 -1.18 5.73 6.58
CA PHE A 10 -0.55 4.76 5.70
C PHE A 10 -0.71 3.34 6.25
N ASN A 11 -0.99 2.43 5.32
CA ASN A 11 -0.91 0.99 5.52
C ASN A 11 0.32 0.48 4.78
N GLU A 12 1.20 -0.23 5.49
CA GLU A 12 2.41 -0.82 4.90
C GLU A 12 2.11 -2.21 4.35
N VAL A 13 2.42 -2.48 3.08
CA VAL A 13 2.08 -3.75 2.41
C VAL A 13 3.28 -4.57 1.94
N ALA A 14 4.52 -4.10 2.15
CA ALA A 14 5.73 -4.77 1.64
C ALA A 14 5.82 -6.25 2.02
N THR A 15 5.49 -6.62 3.27
CA THR A 15 5.65 -7.99 3.77
C THR A 15 4.61 -8.98 3.21
N ARG A 16 3.53 -8.48 2.61
CA ARG A 16 2.55 -9.28 1.87
C ARG A 16 2.68 -9.08 0.38
N ASP A 17 2.34 -7.88 -0.11
CA ASP A 17 2.24 -7.59 -1.53
C ASP A 17 3.61 -7.44 -2.20
N GLY A 18 4.59 -6.93 -1.47
CA GLY A 18 5.99 -6.92 -1.90
C GLY A 18 6.55 -8.33 -2.01
N PHE A 19 6.60 -9.02 -0.88
CA PHE A 19 7.28 -10.32 -0.76
C PHE A 19 6.66 -11.43 -1.59
N GLN A 20 5.39 -11.35 -1.98
CA GLN A 20 4.75 -12.42 -2.78
C GLN A 20 5.40 -12.64 -4.15
N ILE A 21 6.05 -11.62 -4.73
CA ILE A 21 6.66 -11.68 -6.08
C ILE A 21 8.20 -11.72 -6.02
N GLU A 22 8.78 -11.65 -4.83
CA GLU A 22 10.23 -11.73 -4.67
C GLU A 22 10.77 -13.09 -5.14
N PRO A 23 11.92 -13.13 -5.82
CA PRO A 23 12.42 -14.33 -6.46
C PRO A 23 12.92 -15.40 -5.45
N GLY A 24 13.34 -14.97 -4.27
CA GLY A 24 13.89 -15.83 -3.22
C GLY A 24 13.05 -15.80 -1.96
N PHE A 25 12.91 -16.96 -1.29
CA PHE A 25 12.22 -17.05 -0.01
C PHE A 25 12.94 -16.25 1.07
N ILE A 26 12.25 -15.25 1.63
CA ILE A 26 12.74 -14.47 2.76
C ILE A 26 12.48 -15.27 4.04
N PRO A 27 13.52 -15.57 4.84
CA PRO A 27 13.40 -16.30 6.09
C PRO A 27 12.36 -15.69 7.03
N THR A 28 11.69 -16.55 7.80
CA THR A 28 10.64 -16.14 8.74
C THR A 28 11.15 -15.16 9.79
N ASP A 29 12.38 -15.36 10.28
CA ASP A 29 13.03 -14.47 11.25
C ASP A 29 13.17 -13.04 10.70
N ASP A 30 13.57 -12.91 9.44
CA ASP A 30 13.74 -11.62 8.79
C ASP A 30 12.40 -10.94 8.50
N LYS A 31 11.37 -11.70 8.13
CA LYS A 31 10.00 -11.18 8.02
C LYS A 31 9.50 -10.61 9.35
N VAL A 32 9.69 -11.35 10.44
CA VAL A 32 9.30 -10.90 11.79
C VAL A 32 10.06 -9.64 12.18
N ALA A 33 11.39 -9.63 12.00
CA ALA A 33 12.22 -8.47 12.31
C ALA A 33 11.82 -7.22 11.52
N LEU A 34 11.46 -7.39 10.24
CA LEU A 34 10.99 -6.30 9.40
C LEU A 34 9.63 -5.76 9.88
N VAL A 35 8.65 -6.63 10.16
CA VAL A 35 7.34 -6.21 10.68
C VAL A 35 7.48 -5.49 12.02
N ASP A 36 8.33 -5.98 12.92
CA ASP A 36 8.57 -5.36 14.22
C ASP A 36 9.21 -3.97 14.07
N SER A 37 10.15 -3.82 13.14
CA SER A 37 10.78 -2.53 12.83
C SER A 37 9.77 -1.53 12.25
N LEU A 38 8.95 -1.97 11.29
CA LEU A 38 7.89 -1.16 10.69
C LEU A 38 6.83 -0.75 11.73
N SER A 39 6.54 -1.62 12.70
CA SER A 39 5.60 -1.33 13.79
C SER A 39 6.02 -0.12 14.63
N GLY A 40 7.32 0.19 14.68
CA GLY A 40 7.87 1.36 15.37
C GLY A 40 7.84 2.66 14.56
N CYS A 41 7.42 2.64 13.29
CA CYS A 41 7.45 3.79 12.38
C CYS A 41 6.18 4.65 12.42
N GLY A 42 5.12 4.23 13.11
CA GLY A 42 3.88 5.02 13.25
C GLY A 42 2.78 4.70 12.23
N TYR A 43 2.91 3.60 11.48
CA TYR A 43 1.85 3.11 10.59
C TYR A 43 0.55 2.84 11.34
N ALA A 44 -0.59 3.11 10.69
CA ALA A 44 -1.89 2.75 11.25
C ALA A 44 -2.15 1.25 11.10
N LYS A 45 -1.61 0.65 10.04
CA LYS A 45 -1.83 -0.73 9.66
C LYS A 45 -0.60 -1.30 8.96
N ILE A 46 -0.32 -2.59 9.18
CA ILE A 46 0.68 -3.36 8.44
C ILE A 46 -0.01 -4.62 7.91
N GLU A 47 0.05 -4.84 6.60
CA GLU A 47 -0.38 -6.08 5.97
C GLU A 47 0.75 -7.11 6.04
N VAL A 48 0.67 -7.95 7.07
CA VAL A 48 1.79 -8.81 7.49
C VAL A 48 2.03 -9.95 6.52
N THR A 49 0.96 -10.62 6.09
CA THR A 49 1.06 -11.85 5.30
C THR A 49 -0.26 -12.21 4.63
N SER A 50 -0.32 -13.37 3.97
CA SER A 50 -1.50 -13.92 3.32
C SER A 50 -1.76 -15.37 3.71
N PHE A 51 -3.02 -15.68 4.02
CA PHE A 51 -3.50 -17.06 4.23
C PHE A 51 -3.93 -17.72 2.91
N THR A 52 -3.14 -17.51 1.86
CA THR A 52 -3.28 -18.19 0.57
C THR A 52 -2.70 -19.60 0.61
N SER A 53 -2.92 -20.35 -0.48
CA SER A 53 -2.31 -21.68 -0.63
C SER A 53 -0.79 -21.53 -0.78
N PRO A 54 0.03 -22.25 0.02
CA PRO A 54 1.49 -22.28 -0.16
C PRO A 54 1.94 -22.76 -1.54
N LYS A 55 1.08 -23.46 -2.29
CA LYS A 55 1.35 -23.84 -3.68
C LYS A 55 1.15 -22.67 -4.65
N ALA A 56 0.25 -21.74 -4.33
CA ALA A 56 -0.02 -20.58 -5.16
C ALA A 56 1.02 -19.49 -4.88
N ILE A 57 1.28 -19.19 -3.60
CA ILE A 57 2.25 -18.19 -3.17
C ILE A 57 3.21 -18.83 -2.14
N PRO A 58 4.28 -19.50 -2.59
CA PRO A 58 5.24 -20.16 -1.70
C PRO A 58 5.95 -19.19 -0.76
N MET A 59 6.07 -17.93 -1.18
CA MET A 59 6.72 -16.84 -0.46
C MET A 59 6.09 -16.53 0.90
N LEU A 60 4.79 -16.80 1.06
CA LEU A 60 4.00 -16.48 2.26
C LEU A 60 3.52 -17.74 2.99
N ARG A 61 4.18 -18.88 2.77
CA ARG A 61 3.78 -20.19 3.34
C ARG A 61 3.86 -20.27 4.88
N ASP A 62 4.59 -19.35 5.50
CA ASP A 62 4.91 -19.25 6.92
C ASP A 62 4.01 -18.25 7.66
N ALA A 63 2.82 -17.96 7.10
CA ALA A 63 1.88 -16.97 7.62
C ALA A 63 1.54 -17.13 9.12
N GLU A 64 1.20 -18.34 9.58
CA GLU A 64 0.92 -18.59 10.99
C GLU A 64 2.12 -18.29 11.89
N GLU A 65 3.32 -18.67 11.46
CA GLU A 65 4.53 -18.51 12.25
C GLU A 65 4.89 -17.04 12.38
N VAL A 66 4.85 -16.27 11.29
CA VAL A 66 5.07 -14.81 11.32
C VAL A 66 4.05 -14.16 12.26
N MET A 67 2.75 -14.41 12.06
CA MET A 67 1.69 -13.79 12.87
C MET A 67 1.78 -14.15 14.36
N GLY A 68 2.28 -15.35 14.69
CA GLY A 68 2.47 -15.80 16.06
C GLY A 68 3.70 -15.20 16.75
N ARG A 69 4.66 -14.67 15.99
CA ARG A 69 5.97 -14.21 16.51
C ARG A 69 6.16 -12.70 16.53
N ILE A 70 5.46 -11.96 15.68
CA ILE A 70 5.57 -10.49 15.63
C ILE A 70 5.24 -9.84 16.97
N HIS A 71 5.97 -8.77 17.28
CA HIS A 71 5.66 -7.88 18.39
C HIS A 71 4.56 -6.91 17.99
N ARG A 72 3.42 -6.98 18.71
CA ARG A 72 2.27 -6.11 18.45
C ARG A 72 2.36 -4.81 19.22
N VAL A 73 2.53 -3.71 18.49
CA VAL A 73 2.58 -2.35 19.05
C VAL A 73 1.17 -1.79 19.20
N PRO A 74 0.78 -1.27 20.39
CA PRO A 74 -0.52 -0.65 20.58
C PRO A 74 -0.77 0.49 19.59
N GLY A 75 -1.92 0.47 18.92
CA GLY A 75 -2.31 1.48 17.92
C GLY A 75 -1.96 1.11 16.48
N VAL A 76 -1.24 0.01 16.25
CA VAL A 76 -0.99 -0.56 14.90
C VAL A 76 -1.90 -1.77 14.68
N GLU A 77 -2.64 -1.79 13.58
CA GLU A 77 -3.42 -2.96 13.17
C GLU A 77 -2.60 -3.92 12.29
N TYR A 78 -2.60 -5.21 12.62
CA TYR A 78 -1.94 -6.24 11.81
C TYR A 78 -2.98 -6.98 10.96
N THR A 79 -3.07 -6.57 9.70
CA THR A 79 -4.02 -7.12 8.72
C THR A 79 -3.38 -8.26 7.92
N VAL A 80 -4.22 -9.16 7.41
CA VAL A 80 -3.76 -10.29 6.58
C VAL A 80 -4.70 -10.51 5.41
N LEU A 81 -4.13 -10.90 4.27
CA LEU A 81 -4.93 -11.21 3.08
C LEU A 81 -5.55 -12.60 3.19
N VAL A 82 -6.86 -12.69 2.93
CA VAL A 82 -7.64 -13.93 3.00
C VAL A 82 -8.37 -14.17 1.67
N PRO A 83 -8.10 -15.28 0.96
CA PRO A 83 -8.72 -15.54 -0.34
C PRO A 83 -10.04 -16.34 -0.26
N ASN A 84 -10.32 -17.00 0.86
CA ASN A 84 -11.48 -17.88 1.03
C ASN A 84 -11.74 -18.21 2.50
N LEU A 85 -12.84 -18.94 2.76
CA LEU A 85 -13.29 -19.31 4.10
C LEU A 85 -12.25 -20.06 4.93
N ARG A 86 -11.53 -21.03 4.33
CA ARG A 86 -10.46 -21.76 5.02
C ARG A 86 -9.29 -20.85 5.41
N GLY A 87 -8.95 -19.89 4.56
CA GLY A 87 -7.97 -18.86 4.89
C GLY A 87 -8.45 -17.98 6.05
N ALA A 88 -9.74 -17.66 6.11
CA ALA A 88 -10.33 -16.86 7.17
C ALA A 88 -10.24 -17.56 8.53
N GLU A 89 -10.56 -18.85 8.58
CA GLU A 89 -10.47 -19.66 9.80
C GLU A 89 -9.04 -19.63 10.38
N ARG A 90 -8.02 -19.87 9.54
CA ARG A 90 -6.60 -19.81 9.93
C ARG A 90 -6.16 -18.41 10.38
N ALA A 91 -6.64 -17.37 9.70
CA ALA A 91 -6.33 -15.98 10.02
C ALA A 91 -6.91 -15.58 11.40
N LEU A 92 -8.12 -16.03 11.72
CA LEU A 92 -8.76 -15.80 13.02
C LEU A 92 -7.98 -16.49 14.15
N GLU A 93 -7.54 -17.73 13.94
CA GLU A 93 -6.68 -18.45 14.89
C GLU A 93 -5.33 -17.74 15.12
N SER A 94 -4.82 -17.06 14.09
CA SER A 94 -3.58 -16.27 14.12
C SER A 94 -3.76 -14.84 14.65
N ARG A 95 -4.94 -14.52 15.20
CA ARG A 95 -5.27 -13.22 15.83
C ARG A 95 -5.09 -12.03 14.89
N ALA A 96 -5.42 -12.14 13.61
CA ALA A 96 -5.41 -10.99 12.71
C ALA A 96 -6.38 -9.90 13.21
N ASP A 97 -5.96 -8.63 13.16
CA ASP A 97 -6.77 -7.49 13.62
C ASP A 97 -7.78 -7.04 12.55
N GLU A 98 -7.52 -7.38 11.29
CA GLU A 98 -8.41 -7.19 10.16
C GLU A 98 -8.16 -8.28 9.11
N LEU A 99 -9.20 -8.69 8.38
CA LEU A 99 -9.07 -9.54 7.21
C LEU A 99 -9.25 -8.72 5.93
N ASN A 100 -8.26 -8.75 5.06
CA ASN A 100 -8.33 -8.13 3.74
C ASN A 100 -8.78 -9.17 2.69
N LEU A 101 -9.96 -8.99 2.12
CA LEU A 101 -10.50 -9.86 1.06
C LEU A 101 -10.27 -9.21 -0.30
N VAL A 102 -9.87 -10.00 -1.29
CA VAL A 102 -9.51 -9.46 -2.61
C VAL A 102 -10.36 -10.06 -3.72
N MET A 103 -10.81 -9.21 -4.65
CA MET A 103 -11.28 -9.63 -5.98
C MET A 103 -10.98 -8.56 -7.03
N SER A 104 -11.04 -8.92 -8.30
CA SER A 104 -10.84 -7.97 -9.40
C SER A 104 -12.18 -7.55 -10.01
N VAL A 105 -12.32 -6.27 -10.33
CA VAL A 105 -13.55 -5.76 -10.98
C VAL A 105 -13.60 -6.09 -12.47
N SER A 106 -12.45 -6.34 -13.10
CA SER A 106 -12.31 -6.86 -14.46
C SER A 106 -12.51 -8.38 -14.49
N GLU A 107 -13.29 -8.91 -15.44
CA GLU A 107 -13.60 -10.34 -15.51
C GLU A 107 -12.35 -11.15 -15.86
N THR A 108 -11.63 -10.74 -16.90
CA THR A 108 -10.44 -11.44 -17.39
C THR A 108 -9.34 -11.45 -16.34
N HIS A 109 -9.12 -10.33 -15.64
CA HIS A 109 -8.16 -10.31 -14.53
C HIS A 109 -8.60 -11.20 -13.36
N ASN A 110 -9.90 -11.19 -13.01
CA ASN A 110 -10.40 -12.04 -11.94
C ASN A 110 -10.23 -13.54 -12.25
N LEU A 111 -10.48 -13.93 -13.51
CA LEU A 111 -10.25 -15.30 -13.99
C LEU A 111 -8.75 -15.67 -13.94
N ALA A 112 -7.87 -14.77 -14.38
CA ALA A 112 -6.43 -15.01 -14.35
C ALA A 112 -5.88 -15.16 -12.92
N ASN A 113 -6.31 -14.26 -12.02
CA ASN A 113 -5.79 -14.15 -10.66
C ASN A 113 -6.44 -15.15 -9.70
N LEU A 114 -7.78 -15.21 -9.66
CA LEU A 114 -8.54 -16.03 -8.70
C LEU A 114 -9.07 -17.33 -9.30
N ARG A 115 -8.85 -17.58 -10.60
CA ARG A 115 -9.30 -18.81 -11.31
C ARG A 115 -10.80 -19.07 -11.19
N MET A 116 -11.58 -18.01 -11.09
CA MET A 116 -13.04 -18.08 -11.03
C MET A 116 -13.69 -16.80 -11.54
N PRO A 117 -14.95 -16.87 -12.03
CA PRO A 117 -15.70 -15.68 -12.42
C PRO A 117 -15.95 -14.71 -11.25
N ARG A 118 -16.19 -13.43 -11.55
CA ARG A 118 -16.40 -12.39 -10.52
C ARG A 118 -17.57 -12.70 -9.59
N GLU A 119 -18.69 -13.21 -10.12
CA GLU A 119 -19.83 -13.61 -9.30
C GLU A 119 -19.50 -14.75 -8.32
N LYS A 120 -18.66 -15.70 -8.73
CA LYS A 120 -18.21 -16.76 -7.82
C LYS A 120 -17.26 -16.21 -6.75
N SER A 121 -16.42 -15.24 -7.10
CA SER A 121 -15.55 -14.56 -6.12
C SER A 121 -16.40 -13.80 -5.10
N PHE A 122 -17.37 -13.01 -5.57
CA PHE A 122 -18.29 -12.30 -4.69
C PHE A 122 -19.05 -13.24 -3.75
N ALA A 123 -19.55 -14.37 -4.24
CA ALA A 123 -20.21 -15.37 -3.41
C ALA A 123 -19.25 -15.95 -2.34
N ALA A 124 -18.03 -16.32 -2.71
CA ALA A 124 -17.03 -16.83 -1.77
C ALA A 124 -16.64 -15.79 -0.70
N LEU A 125 -16.45 -14.53 -1.09
CA LEU A 125 -16.15 -13.46 -0.14
C LEU A 125 -17.35 -13.14 0.77
N THR A 126 -18.58 -13.25 0.24
CA THR A 126 -19.81 -13.14 1.04
C THR A 126 -19.88 -14.22 2.13
N ASP A 127 -19.49 -15.45 1.80
CA ASP A 127 -19.45 -16.54 2.79
C ASP A 127 -18.40 -16.26 3.89
N VAL A 128 -17.25 -15.68 3.54
CA VAL A 128 -16.26 -15.21 4.52
C VAL A 128 -16.85 -14.12 5.41
N ILE A 129 -17.46 -13.08 4.84
CA ILE A 129 -18.06 -11.97 5.60
C ILE A 129 -19.10 -12.49 6.60
N ARG A 130 -19.99 -13.39 6.15
CA ARG A 130 -21.01 -14.03 6.99
C ARG A 130 -20.40 -14.89 8.08
N HIS A 131 -19.39 -15.69 7.76
CA HIS A 131 -18.70 -16.52 8.73
C HIS A 131 -18.04 -15.67 9.81
N VAL A 132 -17.26 -14.66 9.43
CA VAL A 132 -16.58 -13.76 10.39
C VAL A 132 -17.60 -13.08 11.28
N GLY A 133 -18.74 -12.65 10.73
CA GLY A 133 -19.90 -12.25 11.53
C GLY A 133 -19.63 -11.07 12.46
N GLY A 134 -18.71 -10.17 12.07
CA GLY A 134 -18.30 -9.00 12.85
C GLY A 134 -17.32 -9.28 13.99
N ARG A 135 -16.81 -10.51 14.12
CA ARG A 135 -15.77 -10.86 15.14
C ARG A 135 -14.44 -10.15 14.88
N THR A 136 -14.12 -9.94 13.61
CA THR A 136 -12.92 -9.25 13.14
C THR A 136 -13.32 -8.31 12.01
N PRO A 137 -12.83 -7.06 11.97
CA PRO A 137 -13.04 -6.14 10.85
C PRO A 137 -12.65 -6.74 9.50
N ILE A 138 -13.36 -6.34 8.45
CA ILE A 138 -13.08 -6.76 7.07
C ILE A 138 -12.86 -5.53 6.20
N ASN A 139 -11.80 -5.58 5.40
CA ASN A 139 -11.58 -4.68 4.27
C ASN A 139 -11.74 -5.45 2.96
N ILE A 140 -12.33 -4.80 1.94
CA ILE A 140 -12.45 -5.37 0.60
C ILE A 140 -11.53 -4.62 -0.37
N SER A 141 -10.54 -5.30 -0.91
CA SER A 141 -9.67 -4.79 -1.97
C SER A 141 -10.21 -5.14 -3.34
N LEU A 142 -10.50 -4.12 -4.14
CA LEU A 142 -10.98 -4.23 -5.52
C LEU A 142 -9.84 -3.91 -6.49
N SER A 143 -9.34 -4.93 -7.17
CA SER A 143 -8.28 -4.82 -8.19
C SER A 143 -8.81 -4.33 -9.53
N CYS A 144 -7.93 -3.70 -10.32
CA CYS A 144 -8.22 -3.16 -11.65
C CYS A 144 -9.29 -2.06 -11.68
N CYS A 145 -9.38 -1.22 -10.64
CA CYS A 145 -10.39 -0.15 -10.59
C CYS A 145 -10.14 1.00 -11.57
N PHE A 146 -8.90 1.19 -12.01
CA PHE A 146 -8.50 2.29 -12.89
C PHE A 146 -8.21 1.84 -14.33
N GLY A 147 -8.30 0.54 -14.59
CA GLY A 147 -7.95 -0.09 -15.84
C GLY A 147 -7.52 -1.54 -15.64
N CYS A 148 -7.54 -2.30 -16.71
CA CYS A 148 -7.11 -3.68 -16.75
C CYS A 148 -6.07 -3.88 -17.87
N PRO A 149 -4.96 -4.58 -17.61
CA PRO A 149 -3.94 -4.84 -18.64
C PRO A 149 -4.46 -5.73 -19.78
N MET A 150 -5.59 -6.40 -19.60
CA MET A 150 -6.18 -7.34 -20.55
C MET A 150 -7.48 -6.82 -21.20
N GLU A 151 -8.24 -5.97 -20.51
CA GLU A 151 -9.52 -5.43 -21.00
C GLU A 151 -9.45 -3.93 -21.37
N GLY A 152 -8.36 -3.25 -21.02
CA GLY A 152 -8.22 -1.80 -21.22
C GLY A 152 -9.01 -1.02 -20.18
N ASP A 153 -9.84 -0.09 -20.64
CA ASP A 153 -10.61 0.79 -19.76
C ASP A 153 -11.66 0.01 -18.98
N VAL A 154 -11.68 0.23 -17.66
CA VAL A 154 -12.72 -0.30 -16.77
C VAL A 154 -13.70 0.84 -16.47
N PRO A 155 -14.97 0.74 -16.90
CA PRO A 155 -15.95 1.80 -16.65
C PRO A 155 -16.17 2.04 -15.15
N LEU A 156 -16.30 3.31 -14.75
CA LEU A 156 -16.59 3.71 -13.38
C LEU A 156 -17.78 2.95 -12.78
N ASP A 157 -18.87 2.80 -13.55
CA ASP A 157 -20.07 2.08 -13.11
C ASP A 157 -19.78 0.60 -12.76
N THR A 158 -18.78 -0.02 -13.39
CA THR A 158 -18.37 -1.38 -13.04
C THR A 158 -17.70 -1.42 -11.67
N VAL A 159 -16.85 -0.43 -11.38
CA VAL A 159 -16.21 -0.30 -10.05
C VAL A 159 -17.27 -0.08 -8.97
N LEU A 160 -18.18 0.88 -9.21
CA LEU A 160 -19.25 1.21 -8.28
C LEU A 160 -20.21 0.04 -8.07
N HIS A 161 -20.55 -0.71 -9.11
CA HIS A 161 -21.41 -1.89 -9.01
C HIS A 161 -20.86 -2.90 -7.98
N TRP A 162 -19.57 -3.22 -8.03
CA TRP A 162 -18.97 -4.16 -7.09
C TRP A 162 -18.80 -3.56 -5.69
N ALA A 163 -18.35 -2.31 -5.60
CA ALA A 163 -18.22 -1.61 -4.32
C ALA A 163 -19.57 -1.50 -3.59
N ASP A 164 -20.67 -1.22 -4.31
CA ASP A 164 -22.02 -1.15 -3.75
C ASP A 164 -22.47 -2.45 -3.09
N ARG A 165 -22.17 -3.58 -3.73
CA ARG A 165 -22.57 -4.88 -3.21
C ARG A 165 -21.86 -5.21 -1.90
N PHE A 166 -20.61 -4.78 -1.73
CA PHE A 166 -19.90 -4.94 -0.47
C PHE A 166 -20.31 -3.88 0.58
N ALA A 167 -20.53 -2.64 0.15
CA ALA A 167 -21.03 -1.58 1.02
C ALA A 167 -22.41 -1.90 1.62
N ALA A 168 -23.25 -2.63 0.88
CA ALA A 168 -24.58 -3.06 1.33
C ALA A 168 -24.57 -3.98 2.57
N PHE A 169 -23.42 -4.57 2.93
CA PHE A 169 -23.30 -5.33 4.18
C PHE A 169 -23.25 -4.43 5.44
N GLY A 170 -22.99 -3.12 5.28
CA GLY A 170 -22.86 -2.18 6.39
C GLY A 170 -21.46 -2.17 7.00
N ALA A 171 -21.12 -1.04 7.65
CA ALA A 171 -19.81 -0.79 8.24
C ALA A 171 -19.45 -1.75 9.41
N ASP A 172 -20.46 -2.37 10.01
CA ASP A 172 -20.32 -3.40 11.06
C ASP A 172 -19.83 -4.76 10.50
N ARG A 173 -19.99 -4.98 9.20
CA ARG A 173 -19.58 -6.21 8.50
C ARG A 173 -18.40 -5.99 7.57
N VAL A 174 -18.40 -4.86 6.87
CA VAL A 174 -17.34 -4.44 5.95
C VAL A 174 -16.92 -3.04 6.38
N ARG A 175 -15.76 -2.94 7.05
CA ARG A 175 -15.24 -1.69 7.60
C ARG A 175 -14.77 -0.74 6.49
N GLY A 176 -14.17 -1.28 5.44
CA GLY A 176 -13.52 -0.49 4.42
C GLY A 176 -13.49 -1.14 3.05
N ILE A 177 -13.25 -0.30 2.04
CA ILE A 177 -13.02 -0.70 0.67
C ILE A 177 -11.71 -0.05 0.21
N THR A 178 -10.82 -0.88 -0.30
CA THR A 178 -9.58 -0.45 -0.94
C THR A 178 -9.76 -0.48 -2.46
N ILE A 179 -9.49 0.65 -3.10
CA ILE A 179 -9.61 0.83 -4.54
C ILE A 179 -8.21 0.76 -5.14
N CYS A 180 -7.93 -0.29 -5.90
CA CYS A 180 -6.57 -0.62 -6.33
C CYS A 180 -6.33 -0.30 -7.81
N ASP A 181 -5.27 0.48 -8.08
CA ASP A 181 -4.61 0.59 -9.37
C ASP A 181 -3.54 -0.50 -9.52
N THR A 182 -4.00 -1.73 -9.72
CA THR A 182 -3.17 -2.95 -9.71
C THR A 182 -2.01 -2.93 -10.71
N THR A 183 -2.13 -2.15 -11.78
CA THR A 183 -1.15 -2.16 -12.88
C THR A 183 -0.60 -0.77 -13.20
N GLY A 184 -0.81 0.20 -12.32
CA GLY A 184 -0.30 1.57 -12.48
C GLY A 184 -0.82 2.23 -13.75
N MET A 185 -2.12 2.14 -14.00
CA MET A 185 -2.83 2.73 -15.15
C MET A 185 -3.56 4.02 -14.79
N ALA A 186 -3.78 4.29 -13.50
CA ALA A 186 -4.49 5.47 -13.05
C ALA A 186 -3.70 6.74 -13.38
N HIS A 187 -4.43 7.81 -13.70
CA HIS A 187 -3.87 9.15 -13.82
C HIS A 187 -4.62 10.14 -12.92
N PRO A 188 -4.00 11.28 -12.54
CA PRO A 188 -4.54 12.16 -11.49
C PRO A 188 -5.96 12.67 -11.75
N ALA A 189 -6.31 12.95 -13.02
CA ALA A 189 -7.65 13.40 -13.37
C ALA A 189 -8.73 12.32 -13.16
N GLN A 190 -8.43 11.04 -13.47
CA GLN A 190 -9.33 9.92 -13.22
C GLN A 190 -9.48 9.68 -11.70
N VAL A 191 -8.38 9.78 -10.95
CA VAL A 191 -8.39 9.67 -9.49
C VAL A 191 -9.28 10.74 -8.87
N ALA A 192 -9.12 12.01 -9.28
CA ALA A 192 -9.94 13.11 -8.77
C ALA A 192 -11.45 12.90 -9.03
N GLN A 193 -11.82 12.43 -10.23
CA GLN A 193 -13.21 12.11 -10.56
C GLN A 193 -13.77 10.96 -9.70
N LEU A 194 -13.01 9.87 -9.57
CA LEU A 194 -13.42 8.70 -8.80
C LEU A 194 -13.60 9.06 -7.31
N VAL A 195 -12.64 9.77 -6.71
CA VAL A 195 -12.65 10.13 -5.29
C VAL A 195 -13.87 10.96 -4.91
N ASP A 196 -14.28 11.93 -5.75
CA ASP A 196 -15.47 12.74 -5.52
C ASP A 196 -16.74 11.87 -5.41
N VAL A 197 -16.85 10.84 -6.25
CA VAL A 197 -17.97 9.90 -6.23
C VAL A 197 -17.89 8.98 -5.02
N LEU A 198 -16.72 8.40 -4.74
CA LEU A 198 -16.54 7.46 -3.63
C LEU A 198 -16.89 8.08 -2.28
N GLN A 199 -16.43 9.30 -1.99
CA GLN A 199 -16.70 9.94 -0.70
C GLN A 199 -18.18 10.26 -0.49
N LYS A 200 -18.88 10.70 -1.54
CA LYS A 200 -20.33 10.97 -1.47
C LYS A 200 -21.12 9.70 -1.25
N ARG A 201 -20.69 8.60 -1.88
CA ARG A 201 -21.43 7.34 -1.90
C ARG A 201 -21.16 6.46 -0.68
N TYR A 202 -19.95 6.51 -0.12
CA TYR A 202 -19.48 5.59 0.90
C TYR A 202 -18.98 6.30 2.18
N ALA A 203 -19.63 7.40 2.57
CA ALA A 203 -19.23 8.22 3.72
C ALA A 203 -19.10 7.47 5.06
N GLY A 204 -19.73 6.30 5.19
CA GLY A 204 -19.64 5.44 6.39
C GLY A 204 -18.54 4.38 6.35
N LEU A 205 -17.81 4.24 5.24
CA LEU A 205 -16.75 3.24 5.07
C LEU A 205 -15.37 3.89 5.11
N GLN A 206 -14.37 3.13 5.55
CA GLN A 206 -12.98 3.51 5.36
C GLN A 206 -12.60 3.31 3.88
N LEU A 207 -12.31 4.40 3.18
CA LEU A 207 -11.83 4.35 1.79
C LEU A 207 -10.31 4.42 1.78
N THR A 208 -9.68 3.38 1.24
CA THR A 208 -8.22 3.31 1.05
C THR A 208 -7.90 3.30 -0.44
N LEU A 209 -6.88 4.06 -0.83
CA LEU A 209 -6.38 4.08 -2.21
C LEU A 209 -5.04 3.35 -2.27
N HIS A 210 -4.96 2.40 -3.20
CA HIS A 210 -3.78 1.56 -3.40
C HIS A 210 -3.27 1.79 -4.82
N PHE A 211 -2.10 2.41 -4.95
CA PHE A 211 -1.52 2.76 -6.25
C PHE A 211 -0.23 2.00 -6.51
N HIS A 212 -0.10 1.46 -7.72
CA HIS A 212 1.18 1.07 -8.26
C HIS A 212 1.83 2.24 -9.00
N ASN A 213 3.17 2.20 -9.09
CA ASN A 213 3.94 3.25 -9.76
C ASN A 213 4.45 2.85 -11.15
N THR A 214 3.81 1.86 -11.81
CA THR A 214 4.22 1.29 -13.10
C THR A 214 4.52 2.32 -14.18
N ARG A 215 3.77 3.42 -14.22
CA ARG A 215 3.91 4.49 -15.22
C ARG A 215 4.36 5.83 -14.60
N GLY A 216 4.95 5.79 -13.41
CA GLY A 216 5.46 6.99 -12.73
C GLY A 216 4.39 7.96 -12.23
N MET A 217 3.12 7.55 -12.18
CA MET A 217 1.99 8.39 -11.78
C MET A 217 1.56 8.19 -10.32
N GLY A 218 2.17 7.25 -9.60
CA GLY A 218 1.70 6.84 -8.27
C GLY A 218 1.65 7.98 -7.26
N LEU A 219 2.73 8.76 -7.12
CA LEU A 219 2.77 9.91 -6.21
C LEU A 219 1.79 11.03 -6.62
N ALA A 220 1.67 11.28 -7.93
CA ALA A 220 0.70 12.26 -8.43
C ALA A 220 -0.75 11.83 -8.16
N ASN A 221 -1.03 10.52 -8.24
CA ASN A 221 -2.31 9.93 -7.90
C ASN A 221 -2.61 10.01 -6.39
N VAL A 222 -1.62 9.76 -5.52
CA VAL A 222 -1.73 10.00 -4.07
C VAL A 222 -2.11 11.45 -3.81
N LEU A 223 -1.38 12.41 -4.38
CA LEU A 223 -1.66 13.82 -4.17
C LEU A 223 -3.08 14.21 -4.63
N ALA A 224 -3.51 13.74 -5.81
CA ALA A 224 -4.86 13.97 -6.30
C ALA A 224 -5.93 13.41 -5.35
N ALA A 225 -5.71 12.21 -4.81
CA ALA A 225 -6.61 11.59 -3.84
C ALA A 225 -6.65 12.35 -2.50
N VAL A 226 -5.50 12.77 -1.97
CA VAL A 226 -5.41 13.60 -0.76
C VAL A 226 -6.16 14.93 -0.96
N GLN A 227 -5.98 15.59 -2.10
CA GLN A 227 -6.68 16.84 -2.42
C GLN A 227 -8.19 16.63 -2.53
N GLY A 228 -8.61 15.48 -3.06
CA GLY A 228 -9.99 15.01 -3.08
C GLY A 228 -10.55 14.69 -1.68
N GLY A 229 -9.71 14.48 -0.67
CA GLY A 229 -10.08 14.28 0.73
C GLY A 229 -9.95 12.83 1.22
N ILE A 230 -9.33 11.94 0.44
CA ILE A 230 -8.95 10.60 0.92
C ILE A 230 -7.88 10.76 1.98
N GLU A 231 -8.01 9.98 3.06
CA GLU A 231 -7.08 10.01 4.19
C GLU A 231 -6.35 8.68 4.40
N ARG A 232 -6.60 7.64 3.61
CA ARG A 232 -5.97 6.32 3.76
C ARG A 232 -5.32 5.83 2.48
N PHE A 233 -4.08 5.37 2.60
CA PHE A 233 -3.27 4.93 1.47
C PHE A 233 -2.52 3.65 1.81
N ASP A 234 -2.39 2.78 0.83
CA ASP A 234 -1.41 1.70 0.90
C ASP A 234 -0.10 2.17 0.28
N GLY A 235 1.02 1.80 0.91
CA GLY A 235 2.37 1.97 0.38
C GLY A 235 3.21 0.73 0.67
N SER A 236 4.26 0.54 -0.12
CA SER A 236 5.22 -0.54 0.09
C SER A 236 6.60 0.04 0.34
N LEU A 237 7.24 -0.35 1.44
CA LEU A 237 8.63 -0.03 1.74
C LEU A 237 9.52 -0.31 0.52
N GLY A 238 10.34 0.66 0.10
CA GLY A 238 11.20 0.50 -1.08
C GLY A 238 10.47 0.35 -2.42
N GLY A 239 9.14 0.47 -2.45
CA GLY A 239 8.33 0.29 -3.66
C GLY A 239 8.21 -1.16 -4.12
N LEU A 240 8.34 -2.14 -3.20
CA LEU A 240 8.23 -3.56 -3.54
C LEU A 240 6.85 -3.93 -4.07
N GLY A 241 6.82 -5.04 -4.81
CA GLY A 241 5.61 -5.68 -5.30
C GLY A 241 5.52 -5.63 -6.81
N GLY A 242 4.32 -5.88 -7.32
CA GLY A 242 4.06 -5.95 -8.75
C GLY A 242 2.98 -6.96 -9.07
N CYS A 243 2.42 -6.85 -10.26
CA CYS A 243 1.43 -7.78 -10.75
C CYS A 243 2.10 -8.76 -11.74
N PRO A 244 2.11 -10.09 -11.48
CA PRO A 244 2.72 -11.06 -12.38
C PRO A 244 2.01 -11.12 -13.75
N TYR A 245 0.78 -10.60 -13.83
CA TYR A 245 -0.02 -10.54 -15.06
C TYR A 245 0.17 -9.25 -15.86
N ALA A 246 1.06 -8.35 -15.42
CA ALA A 246 1.43 -7.15 -16.14
C ALA A 246 2.95 -7.14 -16.39
N PRO A 247 3.43 -7.69 -17.52
CA PRO A 247 4.85 -7.73 -17.85
C PRO A 247 5.47 -6.32 -17.81
N GLY A 248 6.54 -6.15 -17.03
CA GLY A 248 7.22 -4.86 -16.85
C GLY A 248 6.52 -3.88 -15.91
N ALA A 249 5.46 -4.30 -15.20
CA ALA A 249 4.90 -3.49 -14.13
C ALA A 249 5.92 -3.30 -13.01
N SER A 250 6.17 -2.05 -12.62
CA SER A 250 6.83 -1.79 -11.34
C SER A 250 5.85 -2.05 -10.19
N GLY A 251 6.38 -2.04 -8.97
CA GLY A 251 5.62 -2.35 -7.78
C GLY A 251 4.67 -1.24 -7.34
N ASN A 252 4.36 -1.29 -6.06
CA ASN A 252 3.57 -0.30 -5.34
C ASN A 252 4.23 1.09 -5.38
N ILE A 253 3.50 2.12 -4.98
CA ILE A 253 4.16 3.36 -4.54
C ILE A 253 5.12 3.05 -3.40
N THR A 254 6.28 3.70 -3.44
CA THR A 254 7.25 3.64 -2.37
C THR A 254 6.70 4.35 -1.14
N SER A 255 6.59 3.66 0.01
CA SER A 255 6.10 4.24 1.26
C SER A 255 6.87 5.50 1.64
N GLU A 256 8.20 5.39 1.72
CA GLU A 256 9.06 6.51 2.14
C GLU A 256 9.00 7.69 1.17
N ASP A 257 8.87 7.47 -0.14
CA ASP A 257 8.77 8.57 -1.12
C ASP A 257 7.42 9.30 -0.98
N ALA A 258 6.32 8.57 -0.79
CA ALA A 258 4.99 9.17 -0.65
C ALA A 258 4.84 9.92 0.67
N ILE A 259 5.31 9.31 1.76
CA ILE A 259 5.25 9.90 3.10
C ILE A 259 6.14 11.13 3.17
N HIS A 260 7.37 11.07 2.64
CA HIS A 260 8.27 12.21 2.57
C HIS A 260 7.69 13.37 1.74
N MET A 261 7.09 13.08 0.57
CA MET A 261 6.41 14.09 -0.24
C MET A 261 5.31 14.80 0.57
N LEU A 262 4.46 14.04 1.25
CA LEU A 262 3.33 14.59 2.01
C LEU A 262 3.81 15.38 3.23
N ASP A 263 4.81 14.89 3.96
CA ASP A 263 5.44 15.59 5.08
C ASP A 263 6.07 16.92 4.65
N ALA A 264 6.84 16.91 3.54
CA ALA A 264 7.41 18.11 2.96
C ALA A 264 6.36 19.14 2.50
N MET A 265 5.15 18.68 2.15
CA MET A 265 4.00 19.52 1.83
C MET A 265 3.22 20.01 3.06
N GLY A 266 3.62 19.58 4.26
CA GLY A 266 3.02 19.97 5.53
C GLY A 266 1.83 19.12 5.97
N TYR A 267 1.59 17.95 5.37
CA TYR A 267 0.55 17.02 5.83
C TYR A 267 1.03 16.21 7.03
N ASP A 268 0.13 16.01 8.01
CA ASP A 268 0.38 15.10 9.13
C ASP A 268 0.15 13.64 8.68
N THR A 269 1.22 12.85 8.60
CA THR A 269 1.14 11.39 8.39
C THR A 269 1.28 10.61 9.71
N GLY A 270 1.85 11.24 10.75
CA GLY A 270 2.26 10.61 11.99
C GLY A 270 3.34 9.53 11.84
N ILE A 271 4.04 9.46 10.70
CA ILE A 271 5.12 8.52 10.45
C ILE A 271 6.46 9.13 10.89
N ASP A 272 7.27 8.33 11.57
CA ASP A 272 8.67 8.63 11.90
C ASP A 272 9.56 8.33 10.67
N LEU A 273 9.81 9.35 9.86
CA LEU A 273 10.59 9.23 8.62
C LEU A 273 12.03 8.78 8.85
N GLU A 274 12.66 9.18 9.96
CA GLU A 274 14.03 8.76 10.27
C GLU A 274 14.11 7.24 10.49
N LYS A 275 13.18 6.69 11.29
CA LYS A 275 13.07 5.24 11.47
C LYS A 275 12.71 4.53 10.19
N LEU A 276 11.73 5.05 9.44
CA LEU A 276 11.31 4.44 8.18
C LEU A 276 12.49 4.36 7.19
N LEU A 277 13.27 5.42 7.04
CA LEU A 277 14.44 5.43 6.16
C LEU A 277 15.55 4.49 6.62
N ALA A 278 15.75 4.33 7.94
CA ALA A 278 16.69 3.34 8.46
C ALA A 278 16.29 1.92 8.03
N VAL A 279 14.99 1.59 8.08
CA VAL A 279 14.46 0.30 7.61
C VAL A 279 14.58 0.18 6.09
N ALA A 280 14.17 1.21 5.34
CA ALA A 280 14.20 1.21 3.87
C ALA A 280 15.61 1.01 3.31
N ARG A 281 16.63 1.61 3.94
CA ARG A 281 18.04 1.48 3.53
C ARG A 281 18.62 0.09 3.75
N HIS A 282 18.07 -0.70 4.66
CA HIS A 282 18.50 -2.08 4.88
C HIS A 282 17.82 -3.08 3.93
N LEU A 283 16.71 -2.68 3.31
CA LEU A 283 15.91 -3.57 2.47
C LEU A 283 16.69 -4.21 1.31
N PRO A 284 17.60 -3.52 0.59
CA PRO A 284 18.39 -4.15 -0.46
C PRO A 284 19.27 -5.31 0.02
N ASP A 285 19.82 -5.21 1.23
CA ASP A 285 20.65 -6.28 1.81
C ASP A 285 19.80 -7.52 2.12
N LEU A 286 18.57 -7.31 2.60
CA LEU A 286 17.61 -8.37 2.88
C LEU A 286 17.17 -9.11 1.60
N LEU A 287 16.95 -8.37 0.51
CA LEU A 287 16.46 -8.93 -0.76
C LEU A 287 17.58 -9.46 -1.67
N GLY A 288 18.80 -8.94 -1.50
CA GLY A 288 19.92 -9.22 -2.38
C GLY A 288 19.86 -8.46 -3.72
N HIS A 289 19.05 -7.41 -3.83
CA HIS A 289 18.99 -6.51 -5.00
C HIS A 289 18.50 -5.12 -4.61
N ASP A 290 18.75 -4.13 -5.49
CA ASP A 290 18.31 -2.75 -5.27
C ASP A 290 16.78 -2.60 -5.39
N VAL A 291 16.24 -1.54 -4.81
CA VAL A 291 14.81 -1.21 -4.75
C VAL A 291 14.55 0.21 -5.27
N PRO A 292 13.37 0.52 -5.83
CA PRO A 292 13.10 1.83 -6.44
C PRO A 292 12.86 3.00 -5.46
N GLY A 293 13.11 2.88 -4.16
CA GLY A 293 12.95 3.96 -3.18
C GLY A 293 13.94 5.12 -3.38
N GLN A 294 13.44 6.29 -3.74
CA GLN A 294 14.29 7.45 -4.06
C GLN A 294 14.80 8.15 -2.80
N VAL A 295 13.93 8.37 -1.82
CA VAL A 295 14.28 9.08 -0.58
C VAL A 295 15.25 8.26 0.27
N ALA A 296 15.16 6.92 0.24
CA ALA A 296 16.15 6.05 0.86
C ALA A 296 17.58 6.31 0.31
N LYS A 297 17.68 6.60 -0.99
CA LYS A 297 18.95 6.86 -1.71
C LYS A 297 19.42 8.31 -1.55
N SER A 298 18.51 9.28 -1.66
CA SER A 298 18.85 10.70 -1.66
C SER A 298 18.92 11.34 -0.28
N GLY A 299 18.26 10.74 0.72
CA GLY A 299 17.98 11.42 1.99
C GLY A 299 16.76 12.34 1.89
N LEU A 300 16.40 12.92 3.03
CA LEU A 300 15.31 13.88 3.17
C LEU A 300 15.70 15.22 2.52
N ILE A 301 14.72 16.05 2.16
CA ILE A 301 14.98 17.41 1.63
C ILE A 301 15.70 18.33 2.63
N THR A 302 15.70 17.95 3.91
CA THR A 302 16.38 18.64 5.00
C THR A 302 17.80 18.13 5.23
N ASP A 303 18.23 17.06 4.55
CA ASP A 303 19.58 16.51 4.66
C ASP A 303 20.53 17.42 3.88
N LEU A 304 21.18 18.34 4.60
CA LEU A 304 22.12 19.29 4.01
C LEU A 304 23.49 18.62 3.78
N HIS A 305 24.10 18.92 2.64
CA HIS A 305 25.48 18.55 2.35
C HIS A 305 26.42 19.76 2.53
N PRO A 306 27.67 19.55 2.97
CA PRO A 306 28.64 20.62 3.05
C PRO A 306 28.87 21.23 1.66
N ALA A 307 29.00 22.55 1.62
CA ALA A 307 29.41 23.23 0.40
C ALA A 307 30.79 22.71 -0.04
N PRO A 308 31.05 22.54 -1.35
CA PRO A 308 32.38 22.27 -1.85
C PRO A 308 33.39 23.33 -1.37
N ALA A 309 34.64 22.94 -1.10
CA ALA A 309 35.65 23.84 -0.52
C ALA A 309 35.85 25.15 -1.33
N HIS A 310 35.78 25.08 -2.66
CA HIS A 310 35.92 26.24 -3.55
C HIS A 310 34.80 27.29 -3.41
N VAL A 311 33.66 26.93 -2.80
CA VAL A 311 32.56 27.89 -2.55
C VAL A 311 32.99 28.93 -1.52
N GLU A 312 33.77 28.55 -0.51
CA GLU A 312 34.32 29.50 0.47
C GLU A 312 35.33 30.45 -0.19
N GLU A 313 36.12 29.97 -1.15
CA GLU A 313 37.06 30.79 -1.92
C GLU A 313 36.33 31.87 -2.75
N LEU A 314 35.14 31.56 -3.28
CA LEU A 314 34.30 32.51 -4.01
C LEU A 314 33.55 33.50 -3.11
N ARG A 315 33.39 33.20 -1.80
CA ARG A 315 32.77 34.09 -0.81
C ARG A 315 33.73 35.16 -0.29
N LEU A 316 35.03 34.96 -0.42
CA LEU A 316 36.01 35.98 -0.11
C LEU A 316 35.83 37.15 -1.09
N PRO A 317 35.74 38.41 -0.60
CA PRO A 317 35.68 39.55 -1.49
C PRO A 317 36.90 39.50 -2.41
N ARG A 318 36.66 39.49 -3.74
CA ARG A 318 37.74 39.73 -4.69
C ARG A 318 38.36 41.06 -4.27
N LEU A 319 39.62 41.02 -3.82
CA LEU A 319 40.42 42.22 -3.72
C LEU A 319 40.45 42.80 -5.13
N GLU A 320 39.57 43.75 -5.40
CA GLU A 320 39.66 44.57 -6.59
C GLU A 320 41.08 45.13 -6.56
N ASN A 321 41.86 44.77 -7.58
CA ASN A 321 43.14 45.38 -7.83
C ASN A 321 42.90 46.89 -7.94
N ALA A 322 43.12 47.59 -6.83
CA ALA A 322 43.46 49.00 -6.80
C ALA A 322 44.82 49.12 -7.47
N ALA A 323 44.84 49.01 -8.80
CA ALA A 323 45.94 49.41 -9.64
C ALA A 323 45.53 50.75 -10.26
N ALA A 324 46.23 51.77 -9.79
CA ALA A 324 46.27 53.14 -10.29
C ALA A 324 46.80 53.20 -11.73
#